data_AF-A0AAW0E3Y7-F1
#
_entry.id   AF-A0AAW0E3Y7-F1
#
_cell.length_a   1.000
_cell.length_b   1.000
_cell.length_c   1.000
_cell.angle_alpha   90.00
_cell.angle_beta   90.00
_cell.angle_gamma   90.00
#
_symmetry.space_group_name_H-M   'P 1'
#
loop_
_entity.id
_entity.type
_entity.pdbx_description
1 polymer ?
#
loop_
_entity_poly.entity_id
_entity_poly.type
_entity_poly.pdbx_seq_one_letter_code
_entity_poly.pdbx_strand_id
1 'polypeptide(L)'
;MSSNSGTGDAHTNQVLGGYKATLKNDNASEEAKQHAREVLDEHGASAEPLPQSRKNPNPDPERVKAGYKATLNNPNTSDEAKQKAQEVLEKSD
;
A
#
# COMPACT_ATOMS: atom_id res chain seq x y z
N MET A 1 30.54 16.39 -1.43
CA MET A 1 29.72 16.20 -2.66
C MET A 1 28.69 15.13 -2.34
N SER A 2 27.44 15.52 -2.10
CA SER A 2 26.38 14.62 -1.61
C SER A 2 25.61 14.06 -2.80
N SER A 3 25.74 12.77 -3.06
CA SER A 3 25.15 12.06 -4.19
C SER A 3 23.63 11.97 -4.03
N ASN A 4 22.93 12.66 -4.92
CA ASN A 4 21.47 12.72 -5.07
C ASN A 4 20.89 11.33 -5.41
N SER A 5 20.62 10.52 -4.40
CA SER A 5 20.13 9.13 -4.48
C SER A 5 18.61 9.03 -4.31
N GLY A 6 17.86 9.98 -4.87
CA GLY A 6 16.38 10.01 -4.83
C GLY A 6 15.70 9.80 -6.19
N THR A 7 16.45 9.75 -7.29
CA THR A 7 15.89 9.72 -8.66
C THR A 7 15.75 8.31 -9.22
N GLY A 8 16.60 7.36 -8.79
CA GLY A 8 16.58 5.98 -9.27
C GLY A 8 15.30 5.24 -8.88
N ASP A 9 14.92 5.32 -7.60
CA ASP A 9 13.76 4.59 -7.07
C ASP A 9 12.42 5.15 -7.59
N ALA A 10 12.33 6.47 -7.79
CA ALA A 10 11.13 7.10 -8.32
C ALA A 10 10.87 6.69 -9.77
N HIS A 11 11.92 6.65 -10.59
CA HIS A 11 11.83 6.19 -11.97
C HIS A 11 11.41 4.72 -12.05
N THR A 12 12.04 3.84 -11.26
CA THR A 12 11.69 2.42 -11.21
C THR A 12 10.24 2.23 -10.77
N ASN A 13 9.78 2.92 -9.72
CA ASN A 13 8.39 2.82 -9.26
C ASN A 13 7.38 3.29 -10.32
N GLN A 14 7.69 4.33 -11.09
CA GLN A 14 6.83 4.82 -12.18
C GLN A 14 6.73 3.79 -13.32
N VAL A 15 7.86 3.19 -13.69
CA VAL A 15 7.93 2.15 -14.73
C VAL A 15 7.13 0.91 -14.30
N LEU A 16 7.32 0.43 -13.07
CA LEU A 16 6.55 -0.69 -12.50
C LEU A 16 5.06 -0.38 -12.42
N GLY A 17 4.69 0.85 -12.07
CA GLY A 17 3.29 1.32 -12.12
C GLY A 17 2.68 1.19 -13.51
N GLY A 18 3.44 1.51 -14.56
CA GLY A 18 3.04 1.34 -15.96
C GLY A 18 2.77 -0.12 -16.33
N TYR A 19 3.68 -1.03 -16.00
CA TYR A 19 3.47 -2.47 -16.24
C TYR A 19 2.25 -3.00 -15.48
N LYS A 20 2.01 -2.53 -14.25
CA LYS A 20 0.80 -2.88 -13.48
C LYS A 20 -0.48 -2.39 -14.15
N ALA A 21 -0.45 -1.23 -14.81
CA ALA A 21 -1.56 -0.73 -15.61
C ALA A 21 -1.79 -1.59 -16.86
N THR A 22 -0.72 -2.02 -17.54
CA THR A 22 -0.81 -2.95 -18.68
C THR A 22 -1.52 -4.25 -18.31
N LEU A 23 -1.26 -4.81 -17.13
CA LEU A 23 -1.94 -6.01 -16.66
C LEU A 23 -3.43 -5.84 -16.39
N LYS A 24 -3.87 -4.62 -16.05
CA LYS A 24 -5.27 -4.29 -15.81
C LYS A 24 -6.00 -3.81 -17.07
N ASN A 25 -5.28 -3.54 -18.15
CA ASN A 25 -5.88 -3.06 -19.38
C ASN A 25 -6.41 -4.24 -20.19
N ASP A 26 -7.73 -4.37 -20.30
CA ASP A 26 -8.38 -5.43 -21.07
C ASP A 26 -8.07 -5.35 -22.57
N ASN A 27 -7.71 -4.17 -23.08
CA ASN A 27 -7.30 -3.95 -24.47
C ASN A 27 -5.82 -4.27 -24.72
N ALA A 28 -5.03 -4.55 -23.68
CA ALA A 28 -3.65 -4.99 -23.87
C ALA A 28 -3.63 -6.43 -24.37
N SER A 29 -2.69 -6.73 -25.28
CA SER A 29 -2.50 -8.09 -25.77
C SER A 29 -1.98 -9.02 -24.67
N GLU A 30 -2.19 -10.32 -24.84
CA GLU A 30 -1.73 -11.31 -23.87
C GLU A 30 -0.20 -11.36 -23.77
N GLU A 31 0.52 -11.13 -24.87
CA GLU A 31 1.98 -11.01 -24.89
C GLU A 31 2.46 -9.80 -24.09
N ALA A 32 1.79 -8.65 -24.23
CA ALA A 32 2.11 -7.44 -23.48
C ALA A 32 1.87 -7.63 -21.97
N LYS A 33 0.78 -8.33 -21.61
CA LYS A 33 0.51 -8.71 -20.22
C LYS A 33 1.56 -9.69 -19.71
N GLN A 34 1.93 -10.71 -20.48
CA GLN A 34 2.94 -11.69 -20.06
C GLN A 34 4.28 -11.02 -19.74
N HIS A 35 4.78 -10.18 -20.65
CA HIS A 35 6.00 -9.42 -20.43
C HIS A 35 5.88 -8.48 -19.23
N ALA A 36 4.73 -7.82 -19.04
CA ALA A 36 4.50 -6.99 -17.86
C ALA A 36 4.53 -7.79 -16.55
N ARG A 37 4.07 -9.05 -16.54
CA ARG A 37 4.18 -9.92 -15.35
C ARG A 37 5.64 -10.25 -15.04
N GLU A 38 6.42 -10.62 -16.06
CA GLU A 38 7.83 -10.97 -15.91
C GLU A 38 8.65 -9.81 -15.33
N VAL A 39 8.50 -8.60 -15.89
CA VAL A 39 9.21 -7.41 -15.40
C VAL A 39 8.79 -7.03 -13.96
N LEU A 40 7.52 -7.20 -13.61
CA LEU A 40 7.06 -6.96 -12.25
C LEU A 40 7.56 -8.02 -11.26
N ASP A 41 7.69 -9.27 -11.68
CA ASP A 41 8.19 -10.36 -10.84
C ASP A 41 9.68 -10.21 -10.56
N GLU A 42 10.47 -9.91 -11.60
CA GLU A 42 11.92 -9.63 -11.49
C GLU A 42 12.21 -8.49 -10.50
N HIS A 43 11.34 -7.49 -10.46
CA HIS A 43 11.45 -6.35 -9.56
C HIS A 43 10.70 -6.51 -8.23
N GLY A 44 10.15 -7.69 -7.92
CA GLY A 44 9.44 -7.96 -6.67
C GLY A 44 8.20 -7.08 -6.48
N ALA A 45 7.62 -6.59 -7.57
CA ALA A 45 6.50 -5.65 -7.63
C ALA A 45 5.24 -6.29 -8.25
N SER A 46 5.12 -7.61 -8.10
CA SER A 46 4.03 -8.44 -8.63
C SER A 46 2.65 -7.75 -8.57
N ALA A 47 1.81 -8.02 -9.57
CA ALA A 47 0.43 -7.54 -9.58
C ALA A 47 -0.43 -8.15 -8.48
N GLU A 48 -0.03 -9.32 -7.97
CA GLU A 48 -0.50 -9.86 -6.71
C GLU A 48 -0.26 -8.83 -5.60
N PRO A 49 -1.24 -8.56 -4.72
CA PRO A 49 -0.99 -7.73 -3.56
C PRO A 49 0.17 -8.36 -2.80
N LEU A 50 1.36 -7.74 -2.90
CA LEU A 50 2.51 -8.10 -2.07
C LEU A 50 1.97 -8.35 -0.67
N PRO A 51 2.26 -9.50 -0.04
CA PRO A 51 1.72 -9.83 1.28
C PRO A 51 2.08 -8.68 2.22
N GLN A 52 1.08 -7.81 2.42
CA GLN A 52 1.05 -6.60 3.23
C GLN A 52 2.40 -6.23 3.84
N SER A 53 3.37 -5.82 3.01
CA SER A 53 4.70 -5.47 3.49
C SER A 53 4.67 -4.06 4.08
N ARG A 54 3.92 -3.92 5.19
CA ARG A 54 3.90 -2.92 6.27
C ARG A 54 2.96 -3.30 7.42
N LYS A 55 2.26 -4.45 7.39
CA LYS A 55 1.53 -4.89 8.58
C LYS A 55 2.54 -5.54 9.50
N ASN A 56 3.08 -4.78 10.47
CA ASN A 56 3.86 -5.37 11.55
C ASN A 56 3.02 -6.50 12.15
N PRO A 57 3.49 -7.76 12.12
CA PRO A 57 2.71 -8.90 12.61
C PRO A 57 2.44 -8.79 14.11
N ASN A 58 3.28 -8.03 14.82
CA ASN A 58 3.08 -7.62 16.19
C ASN A 58 3.06 -6.08 16.25
N PRO A 59 1.93 -5.43 15.97
CA PRO A 59 1.83 -3.99 16.07
C PRO A 59 1.85 -3.59 17.55
N ASP A 60 2.62 -2.57 17.88
CA ASP A 60 2.62 -1.98 19.22
C ASP A 60 1.18 -1.54 19.59
N PRO A 61 0.60 -2.06 20.69
CA PRO A 61 -0.74 -1.69 21.14
C PRO A 61 -0.96 -0.18 21.25
N GLU A 62 0.07 0.58 21.66
CA GLU A 62 -0.03 2.04 21.74
C GLU A 62 -0.18 2.68 20.37
N ARG A 63 0.56 2.18 19.37
CA ARG A 63 0.44 2.66 17.98
C ARG A 63 -0.92 2.33 17.38
N VAL A 64 -1.47 1.17 17.71
CA VAL A 64 -2.83 0.77 17.29
C VAL A 64 -3.87 1.71 17.91
N LYS A 65 -3.82 1.93 19.24
CA LYS A 65 -4.69 2.89 19.92
C LYS A 65 -4.55 4.31 19.34
N ALA A 66 -3.33 4.76 19.04
CA ALA A 66 -3.09 6.06 18.43
C ALA A 66 -3.75 6.19 17.05
N GLY A 67 -3.72 5.12 16.23
CA GLY A 67 -4.43 5.07 14.94
C GLY A 67 -5.94 5.25 15.09
N TYR A 68 -6.56 4.53 16.03
CA TYR A 68 -7.99 4.69 16.30
C TYR A 68 -8.35 6.07 16.88
N LYS A 69 -7.52 6.65 17.74
CA LYS A 69 -7.68 8.03 18.20
C LYS A 69 -7.61 9.03 17.03
N ALA A 70 -6.74 8.80 16.05
CA ALA A 70 -6.68 9.62 14.85
C ALA A 70 -7.98 9.51 14.02
N THR A 71 -8.54 8.30 13.89
CA THR A 71 -9.84 8.07 13.24
C THR A 71 -10.97 8.88 13.89
N LEU A 72 -11.00 8.97 15.22
CA LEU A 72 -11.99 9.77 15.95
C LEU A 72 -11.89 11.28 15.68
N ASN A 73 -10.66 11.79 15.55
CA ASN A 73 -10.41 13.23 15.36
C ASN A 73 -10.46 13.67 13.89
N ASN A 74 -10.42 12.73 12.93
CA ASN A 74 -10.41 13.07 11.52
C ASN A 74 -11.84 13.45 11.05
N PRO A 75 -12.08 14.70 10.62
CA PRO A 75 -13.40 15.15 10.16
C PRO A 75 -13.86 14.43 8.88
N ASN A 76 -12.93 13.89 8.08
CA ASN A 76 -13.23 13.17 6.85
C ASN A 76 -13.54 11.68 7.07
N THR A 77 -13.68 11.25 8.31
CA THR A 77 -14.02 9.86 8.67
C THR A 77 -15.51 9.73 8.94
N SER A 78 -16.12 8.64 8.46
CA SER A 78 -17.54 8.35 8.67
C SER A 78 -17.86 8.05 10.15
N ASP A 79 -19.11 8.24 10.52
CA ASP A 79 -19.55 8.01 11.89
C ASP A 79 -19.46 6.53 12.29
N GLU A 80 -19.71 5.60 11.38
CA GLU A 80 -19.54 4.16 11.63
C GLU A 80 -18.07 3.81 11.90
N ALA A 81 -17.14 4.42 11.16
CA ALA A 81 -15.71 4.21 11.37
C ALA A 81 -15.25 4.80 12.72
N LYS A 82 -15.82 5.92 13.15
CA LYS A 82 -15.57 6.50 14.48
C LYS A 82 -16.13 5.63 15.60
N GLN A 83 -17.38 5.17 15.49
CA GLN A 83 -17.98 4.26 16.49
C GLN A 83 -17.15 3.00 16.69
N LYS A 84 -16.71 2.37 15.60
CA LYS A 84 -15.83 1.21 15.65
C LYS A 84 -14.48 1.53 16.30
N ALA A 85 -13.90 2.69 16.00
CA ALA A 85 -12.66 3.13 16.63
C ALA A 85 -12.81 3.30 18.15
N GLN A 86 -13.95 3.84 18.59
CA GLN A 86 -14.27 4.02 20.01
C GLN A 86 -14.43 2.68 20.72
N GLU A 87 -15.19 1.74 20.15
CA GLU A 87 -15.38 0.39 20.72
C GLU A 87 -14.04 -0.36 20.88
N VAL A 88 -13.14 -0.25 19.89
CA VAL A 88 -11.83 -0.88 19.96
C VAL A 88 -10.95 -0.25 21.04
N LEU A 89 -11.01 1.07 21.22
CA LEU A 89 -10.27 1.77 22.27
C LEU A 89 -10.74 1.34 23.66
N GLU A 90 -12.05 1.26 23.88
CA GLU A 90 -12.65 0.85 25.16
C GLU A 90 -12.31 -0.60 25.53
N LYS A 91 -12.27 -1.51 24.54
CA LYS A 91 -11.84 -2.90 24.76
C LYS A 91 -10.34 -3.07 25.00
N SER A 92 -9.55 -2.05 24.69
CA SER A 92 -8.09 -2.11 24.76
C SER A 92 -7.53 -1.43 26.01
N ASP A 93 -8.35 -0.76 26.82
CA ASP A 93 -7.98 -0.13 28.11
C ASP A 93 -7.88 -1.12 29.28
#